data_AF-A0A971QBK7-F1
#
_entry.id   AF-A0A971QBK7-F1
#
_cell.length_a   1.000
_cell.length_b   1.000
_cell.length_c   1.000
_cell.angle_alpha   90.00
_cell.angle_beta   90.00
_cell.angle_gamma   90.00
#
_symmetry.space_group_name_H-M   'P 1'
#
loop_
_entity.id
_entity.type
_entity.pdbx_description
1 polymer ?
#
loop_
_entity_poly.entity_id
_entity_poly.type
_entity_poly.pdbx_seq_one_letter_code
_entity_poly.pdbx_strand_id
1 'polypeptide(L)'
;NVARDAEFVYFYARTAEPITPHTDRHWMMLLIDGDNDPTTGWEGYDWIVNRQVKDATTSVLEHSKQGWAWQPKGEVTMRVSGNKMELAIPRNLLGWSASRALPAFQFKWADNMQQAGDVMDLTVNGDTAPNARFRYVYPGR
;
A
#
# COMPACT_ATOMS: atom_id res chain seq x y z
N ASN A 1 -8.25 4.90 6.21
CA ASN A 1 -8.36 6.37 6.03
C ASN A 1 -7.14 6.89 5.32
N VAL A 2 -7.28 7.98 4.57
CA VAL A 2 -6.17 8.66 3.89
C VAL A 2 -6.17 10.14 4.28
N ALA A 3 -4.99 10.66 4.57
CA ALA A 3 -4.73 12.09 4.75
C ALA A 3 -3.57 12.54 3.85
N ARG A 4 -3.36 13.84 3.71
CA ARG A 4 -2.25 14.40 2.91
C ARG A 4 -1.80 15.75 3.43
N ASP A 5 -0.58 16.12 3.07
CA ASP A 5 -0.11 17.50 3.08
C ASP A 5 0.59 17.84 1.76
N ALA A 6 1.49 18.83 1.76
CA ALA A 6 2.22 19.23 0.56
C ALA A 6 3.25 18.17 0.12
N GLU A 7 3.81 17.40 1.06
CA GLU A 7 4.97 16.52 0.83
C GLU A 7 4.60 15.03 0.92
N PHE A 8 3.58 14.67 1.67
CA PHE A 8 3.23 13.29 2.00
C PHE A 8 1.77 12.94 1.72
N VAL A 9 1.54 11.65 1.49
CA VAL A 9 0.24 11.00 1.64
C VAL A 9 0.34 9.99 2.78
N TYR A 10 -0.66 10.03 3.65
CA TYR A 10 -0.72 9.20 4.85
C TYR A 10 -1.80 8.16 4.72
N PHE A 11 -1.48 6.92 5.05
CA PHE A 11 -2.42 5.80 5.06
C PHE A 11 -2.60 5.29 6.47
N TYR A 12 -3.85 5.12 6.88
CA TYR A 12 -4.22 4.58 8.18
C TYR A 12 -5.09 3.34 8.02
N ALA A 13 -4.69 2.25 8.68
CA ALA A 13 -5.45 1.02 8.81
C ALA A 13 -5.73 0.74 10.30
N ARG A 14 -6.91 0.17 10.57
CA ARG A 14 -7.28 -0.35 11.90
C ARG A 14 -7.91 -1.72 11.73
N THR A 15 -7.39 -2.70 12.46
CA THR A 15 -7.84 -4.09 12.49
C THR A 15 -8.73 -4.34 13.72
N ALA A 16 -9.45 -5.46 13.75
CA ALA A 16 -10.20 -5.87 14.94
C ALA A 16 -9.25 -6.24 16.08
N GLU A 17 -8.31 -7.13 15.78
CA GLU A 17 -7.27 -7.62 16.70
C GLU A 17 -5.96 -6.84 16.58
N PRO A 18 -5.07 -6.90 17.58
CA PRO A 18 -3.73 -6.32 17.48
C PRO A 18 -2.98 -6.79 16.22
N ILE A 19 -2.28 -5.85 15.57
CA ILE A 19 -1.44 -6.16 14.40
C ILE A 19 -0.27 -6.99 14.86
N THR A 20 -0.02 -8.10 14.17
CA THR A 20 1.08 -9.02 14.48
C THR A 20 2.44 -8.38 14.17
N PRO A 21 3.56 -8.93 14.69
CA PRO A 21 4.89 -8.41 14.41
C PRO A 21 5.20 -8.33 12.91
N HIS A 22 5.91 -7.28 12.50
CA HIS A 22 6.36 -7.05 11.12
C HIS A 22 7.32 -8.13 10.56
N THR A 23 7.82 -9.02 11.41
CA THR A 23 8.64 -10.17 11.05
C THR A 23 7.81 -11.36 10.57
N ASP A 24 6.49 -11.32 10.75
CA ASP A 24 5.60 -12.38 10.31
C ASP A 24 5.49 -12.39 8.78
N ARG A 25 5.29 -13.58 8.21
CA ARG A 25 5.15 -13.72 6.76
C ARG A 25 3.82 -13.12 6.31
N HIS A 26 3.84 -12.50 5.12
CA HIS A 26 2.66 -11.95 4.45
C HIS A 26 1.94 -10.86 5.24
N TRP A 27 2.72 -10.09 6.01
CA TRP A 27 2.23 -8.99 6.83
C TRP A 27 1.55 -7.88 6.03
N MET A 28 0.61 -7.18 6.66
CA MET A 28 -0.28 -6.17 6.08
C MET A 28 0.39 -5.23 5.04
N MET A 29 0.13 -5.51 3.76
CA MET A 29 0.61 -4.78 2.59
C MET A 29 -0.37 -3.71 2.16
N LEU A 30 0.17 -2.59 1.64
CA LEU A 30 -0.60 -1.55 0.98
C LEU A 30 -0.28 -1.57 -0.52
N LEU A 31 -1.29 -1.77 -1.35
CA LEU A 31 -1.24 -1.67 -2.81
C LEU A 31 -1.84 -0.34 -3.25
N ILE A 32 -1.20 0.36 -4.20
CA ILE A 32 -1.62 1.67 -4.71
C ILE A 32 -1.59 1.67 -6.24
N ASP A 33 -2.72 2.02 -6.83
CA ASP A 33 -2.89 2.41 -8.23
C ASP A 33 -2.72 3.93 -8.28
N GLY A 34 -1.56 4.39 -8.74
CA GLY A 34 -1.12 5.77 -8.59
C GLY A 34 -1.53 6.69 -9.74
N ASP A 35 -1.92 6.12 -10.88
CA ASP A 35 -2.29 6.83 -12.10
C ASP A 35 -3.77 6.63 -12.50
N ASN A 36 -4.50 5.73 -11.84
CA ASN A 36 -5.83 5.23 -12.19
C ASN A 36 -5.90 4.59 -13.58
N ASP A 37 -4.78 4.08 -14.08
CA ASP A 37 -4.76 3.25 -15.27
C ASP A 37 -4.78 1.78 -14.85
N PRO A 38 -5.89 1.06 -15.01
CA PRO A 38 -5.95 -0.35 -14.63
C PRO A 38 -5.06 -1.25 -15.50
N THR A 39 -4.44 -0.72 -16.57
CA THR A 39 -3.54 -1.45 -17.48
C THR A 39 -2.06 -1.36 -17.08
N THR A 40 -1.72 -0.49 -16.12
CA THR A 40 -0.37 -0.35 -15.57
C THR A 40 -0.20 -1.19 -14.29
N GLY A 41 1.06 -1.41 -13.90
CA GLY A 41 1.38 -2.14 -12.68
C GLY A 41 1.00 -3.63 -12.65
N TRP A 42 0.98 -4.19 -11.44
CA TRP A 42 0.52 -5.57 -11.20
C TRP A 42 -0.98 -5.52 -10.87
N GLU A 43 -1.81 -6.15 -11.71
CA GLU A 43 -3.28 -6.15 -11.53
C GLU A 43 -3.87 -4.73 -11.37
N GLY A 44 -3.26 -3.74 -12.03
CA GLY A 44 -3.63 -2.33 -11.94
C GLY A 44 -3.05 -1.59 -10.72
N TYR A 45 -2.07 -2.15 -10.00
CA TYR A 45 -1.37 -1.48 -8.90
C TYR A 45 0.09 -1.20 -9.26
N ASP A 46 0.45 0.07 -9.29
CA ASP A 46 1.81 0.54 -9.59
C ASP A 46 2.77 0.36 -8.42
N TRP A 47 2.26 0.43 -7.19
CA TRP A 47 3.08 0.48 -5.98
C TRP A 47 2.63 -0.52 -4.93
N ILE A 48 3.61 -1.00 -4.15
CA ILE A 48 3.38 -1.80 -2.95
C ILE A 48 4.26 -1.33 -1.79
N VAL A 49 3.73 -1.38 -0.57
CA VAL A 49 4.46 -1.13 0.69
C VAL A 49 4.32 -2.33 1.61
N ASN A 50 5.29 -2.53 2.52
CA ASN A 50 5.36 -3.59 3.54
C ASN A 50 5.62 -5.02 3.02
N ARG A 51 5.83 -5.22 1.71
CA ARG A 51 6.38 -6.50 1.24
C ARG A 51 7.81 -6.73 1.74
N GLN A 52 8.55 -5.63 1.97
CA GLN A 52 9.82 -5.61 2.69
C GLN A 52 9.74 -4.55 3.80
N VAL A 53 10.01 -4.95 5.04
CA VAL A 53 10.06 -4.07 6.20
C VAL A 53 11.49 -4.04 6.73
N LYS A 54 12.03 -2.85 6.98
CA LYS A 54 13.41 -2.70 7.47
C LYS A 54 13.49 -2.84 8.99
N ASP A 55 12.58 -2.16 9.68
CA ASP A 55 12.50 -2.15 11.14
C ASP A 55 11.10 -1.72 11.59
N ALA A 56 10.91 -1.57 12.91
CA ALA A 56 9.63 -1.23 13.53
C ALA A 56 9.04 0.14 13.08
N THR A 57 9.86 1.01 12.49
CA THR A 57 9.51 2.37 12.09
C THR A 57 9.69 2.66 10.60
N THR A 58 10.29 1.72 9.86
CA THR A 58 10.69 1.94 8.46
C THR A 58 10.32 0.76 7.59
N SER A 59 9.60 1.06 6.50
CA SER A 59 9.22 0.10 5.46
C SER A 59 9.77 0.53 4.09
N VAL A 60 9.56 -0.30 3.07
CA VAL A 60 10.01 -0.06 1.70
C VAL A 60 8.81 0.13 0.78
N LEU A 61 8.83 1.21 0.00
CA LEU A 61 7.98 1.38 -1.18
C LEU A 61 8.66 0.71 -2.37
N GLU A 62 7.91 -0.11 -3.09
CA GLU A 62 8.37 -0.74 -4.32
C GLU A 62 7.45 -0.39 -5.49
N HIS A 63 8.04 -0.25 -6.68
CA HIS A 63 7.35 -0.02 -7.95
C HIS A 63 7.21 -1.32 -8.72
N SER A 64 6.08 -1.50 -9.40
CA SER A 64 5.83 -2.64 -10.26
C SER A 64 6.71 -2.62 -11.52
N LYS A 65 7.17 -3.80 -11.95
CA LYS A 65 7.82 -4.05 -13.24
C LYS A 65 6.91 -4.81 -14.21
N GLN A 66 5.60 -4.82 -13.97
CA GLN A 66 4.61 -5.73 -14.56
C GLN A 66 4.74 -7.17 -14.06
N GLY A 67 3.60 -7.86 -13.96
CA GLY A 67 3.54 -9.15 -13.25
C GLY A 67 3.91 -8.99 -11.76
N TRP A 68 4.12 -10.10 -11.06
CA TRP A 68 4.54 -10.06 -9.65
C TRP A 68 6.04 -9.80 -9.51
N ALA A 69 6.49 -8.67 -10.04
CA ALA A 69 7.87 -8.23 -10.00
C ALA A 69 7.93 -6.80 -9.46
N TRP A 70 8.61 -6.64 -8.32
CA TRP A 70 8.66 -5.39 -7.58
C TRP A 70 10.10 -4.91 -7.43
N GLN A 71 10.32 -3.60 -7.58
CA GLN A 71 11.62 -2.96 -7.42
C GLN A 71 11.58 -1.91 -6.30
N PRO A 72 12.49 -1.96 -5.31
CA PRO A 72 12.61 -0.93 -4.30
C PRO A 72 12.78 0.47 -4.91
N LYS A 73 11.96 1.41 -4.44
CA LYS A 73 11.97 2.81 -4.88
C LYS A 73 12.43 3.76 -3.78
N GLY A 74 12.10 3.46 -2.52
CA GLY A 74 12.49 4.30 -1.38
C GLY A 74 11.92 3.77 -0.08
N GLU A 75 12.23 4.49 1.00
CA GLU A 75 11.76 4.17 2.35
C GLU A 75 10.47 4.92 2.68
N VAL A 76 9.67 4.31 3.54
CA VAL A 76 8.38 4.82 4.04
C VAL A 76 8.42 4.78 5.55
N THR A 77 8.06 5.88 6.21
CA THR A 77 7.91 5.89 7.67
C THR A 77 6.63 5.14 8.04
N MET A 78 6.74 4.25 9.01
CA MET A 78 5.68 3.39 9.49
C MET A 78 5.54 3.52 11.00
N ARG A 79 4.32 3.38 11.51
CA ARG A 79 4.08 3.21 12.94
C ARG A 79 2.98 2.19 13.15
N VAL A 80 3.20 1.27 14.08
CA VAL A 80 2.20 0.30 14.53
C VAL A 80 1.96 0.49 16.02
N SER A 81 0.69 0.53 16.42
CA SER A 81 0.29 0.66 17.82
C SER A 81 -0.98 -0.13 18.07
N GLY A 82 -0.84 -1.29 18.72
CA GLY A 82 -1.95 -2.22 18.94
C GLY A 82 -2.56 -2.68 17.62
N ASN A 83 -3.83 -2.36 17.40
CA ASN A 83 -4.57 -2.70 16.18
C ASN A 83 -4.57 -1.59 15.11
N LYS A 84 -3.57 -0.70 15.13
CA LYS A 84 -3.50 0.47 14.24
C LYS A 84 -2.15 0.54 13.52
N MET A 85 -2.19 0.86 12.23
CA MET A 85 -1.00 1.14 11.43
C MET A 85 -1.15 2.47 10.70
N GLU A 86 -0.05 3.22 10.67
CA GLU A 86 0.13 4.45 9.91
C GLU A 86 1.34 4.33 8.99
N LEU A 87 1.19 4.76 7.74
CA LEU A 87 2.28 4.91 6.77
C LEU A 87 2.32 6.36 6.28
N ALA A 88 3.51 6.93 6.17
CA ALA A 88 3.76 8.24 5.58
C ALA A 88 4.62 8.09 4.32
N ILE A 89 4.00 8.25 3.15
CA ILE A 89 4.66 8.06 1.86
C ILE A 89 4.96 9.44 1.24
N PRO A 90 6.23 9.77 0.98
CA PRO A 90 6.58 10.96 0.22
C PRO A 90 5.93 10.95 -1.17
N ARG A 91 5.26 12.03 -1.54
CA ARG A 91 4.55 12.17 -2.82
C ARG A 91 5.48 12.00 -4.03
N ASN A 92 6.70 12.50 -3.92
CA ASN A 92 7.70 12.41 -4.99
C ASN A 92 8.11 10.97 -5.30
N LEU A 93 8.07 10.05 -4.33
CA LEU A 93 8.36 8.64 -4.56
C LEU A 93 7.28 7.97 -5.42
N LEU A 94 6.03 8.45 -5.32
CA LEU A 94 4.90 8.04 -6.15
C LEU A 94 4.84 8.78 -7.51
N GLY A 95 5.86 9.59 -7.82
CA GLY A 95 5.89 10.41 -9.03
C GLY A 95 4.98 11.65 -8.96
N TRP A 96 4.41 11.95 -7.79
CA TRP A 96 3.53 13.10 -7.60
C TRP A 96 4.30 14.32 -7.12
N SER A 97 4.11 15.44 -7.81
CA SER A 97 4.79 16.69 -7.47
C SER A 97 4.16 17.37 -6.26
N ALA A 98 4.99 17.81 -5.31
CA ALA A 98 4.56 18.58 -4.14
C ALA A 98 3.86 19.91 -4.51
N SER A 99 4.28 20.53 -5.63
CA SER A 99 3.74 21.81 -6.12
C SER A 99 2.46 21.67 -6.94
N ARG A 100 1.97 20.45 -7.18
CA ARG A 100 0.73 20.19 -7.91
C ARG A 100 -0.37 19.68 -6.98
N ALA A 101 -1.60 19.83 -7.46
CA ALA A 101 -2.77 19.09 -6.99
C ALA A 101 -2.44 17.60 -6.80
N LEU A 102 -3.04 16.96 -5.78
CA LEU A 102 -2.88 15.53 -5.60
C LEU A 102 -3.82 14.84 -6.61
N PRO A 103 -3.32 13.94 -7.47
CA PRO A 103 -4.19 13.23 -8.39
C PRO A 103 -5.19 12.36 -7.62
N ALA A 104 -6.27 11.96 -8.29
CA ALA A 104 -7.05 10.84 -7.80
C ALA A 104 -6.17 9.59 -7.82
N PHE A 105 -6.42 8.64 -6.93
CA PHE A 105 -5.71 7.36 -6.93
C PHE A 105 -6.57 6.31 -6.21
N GLN A 106 -6.20 5.05 -6.35
CA GLN A 106 -6.87 3.95 -5.69
C GLN A 106 -5.90 3.13 -4.84
N PHE A 107 -6.41 2.52 -3.78
CA PHE A 107 -5.58 1.70 -2.91
C PHE A 107 -6.35 0.54 -2.27
N LYS A 108 -5.59 -0.45 -1.80
CA LYS A 108 -6.10 -1.64 -1.11
C LYS A 108 -5.10 -2.11 -0.06
N TRP A 109 -5.60 -2.46 1.11
CA TRP A 109 -4.84 -3.21 2.11
C TRP A 109 -5.05 -4.70 1.89
N ALA A 110 -3.96 -5.47 1.97
CA ALA A 110 -3.97 -6.92 1.88
C ALA A 110 -3.11 -7.50 3.00
N ASP A 111 -3.72 -8.25 3.91
CA ASP A 111 -3.01 -8.99 4.94
C ASP A 111 -3.07 -10.50 4.63
N ASN A 112 -2.03 -11.22 5.03
CA ASN A 112 -1.96 -12.68 4.99
C ASN A 112 -2.09 -13.33 3.58
N MET A 113 -1.56 -12.69 2.54
CA MET A 113 -1.56 -13.24 1.17
C MET A 113 -0.68 -14.51 1.07
N GLN A 114 -1.28 -15.69 0.91
CA GLN A 114 -0.59 -16.98 1.03
C GLN A 114 0.37 -17.29 -0.12
N GLN A 115 0.04 -16.83 -1.33
CA GLN A 115 0.78 -17.03 -2.56
C GLN A 115 1.11 -15.68 -3.18
N ALA A 116 2.39 -15.35 -3.15
CA ALA A 116 2.90 -14.11 -3.68
C ALA A 116 2.63 -14.02 -5.19
N GLY A 117 1.78 -13.09 -5.63
CA GLY A 117 1.47 -12.85 -7.04
C GLY A 117 0.21 -13.52 -7.56
N ASP A 118 -0.48 -14.32 -6.75
CA ASP A 118 -1.81 -14.80 -7.09
C ASP A 118 -2.85 -13.76 -6.68
N VAL A 119 -3.47 -13.09 -7.67
CA VAL A 119 -4.54 -12.13 -7.43
C VAL A 119 -5.76 -12.77 -6.75
N MET A 120 -5.95 -14.08 -6.91
CA MET A 120 -7.05 -14.81 -6.29
C MET A 120 -6.89 -14.89 -4.77
N ASP A 121 -5.68 -14.77 -4.23
CA ASP A 121 -5.47 -14.72 -2.79
C ASP A 121 -5.98 -13.42 -2.16
N LEU A 122 -6.13 -12.34 -2.95
CA LEU A 122 -6.85 -11.13 -2.53
C LEU A 122 -8.37 -11.36 -2.38
N THR A 123 -8.87 -12.52 -2.79
CA THR A 123 -10.30 -12.87 -2.74
C THR A 123 -10.62 -14.07 -1.85
N VAL A 124 -9.66 -14.98 -1.62
CA VAL A 124 -9.89 -16.27 -0.95
C VAL A 124 -9.24 -16.38 0.44
N ASN A 125 -8.03 -15.84 0.63
CA ASN A 125 -7.21 -16.13 1.82
C ASN A 125 -6.74 -14.90 2.60
N GLY A 126 -6.75 -13.71 1.99
CA GLY A 126 -6.33 -12.47 2.64
C GLY A 126 -7.50 -11.70 3.25
N ASP A 127 -7.36 -11.27 4.50
CA ASP A 127 -8.19 -10.19 5.04
C ASP A 127 -7.81 -8.93 4.24
N THR A 128 -8.72 -8.50 3.36
CA THR A 128 -8.48 -7.35 2.49
C THR A 128 -9.43 -6.23 2.81
N ALA A 129 -8.91 -5.01 2.86
CA ALA A 129 -9.73 -3.81 3.02
C ALA A 129 -9.53 -2.90 1.79
N PRO A 130 -10.53 -2.75 0.92
CA PRO A 130 -11.88 -3.32 0.98
C PRO A 130 -11.91 -4.77 0.45
N ASN A 131 -12.97 -5.52 0.79
CA ASN A 131 -13.12 -6.93 0.43
C ASN A 131 -13.09 -7.17 -1.10
N ALA A 132 -12.70 -8.38 -1.53
CA ALA A 132 -12.76 -8.84 -2.92
C ALA A 132 -12.00 -7.94 -3.91
N ARG A 133 -12.50 -7.71 -5.14
CA ARG A 133 -11.83 -6.86 -6.14
C ARG A 133 -12.14 -5.36 -6.00
N PHE A 134 -12.76 -4.94 -4.89
CA PHE A 134 -12.99 -3.52 -4.64
C PHE A 134 -11.70 -2.79 -4.31
N ARG A 135 -11.70 -1.49 -4.58
CA ARG A 135 -10.62 -0.55 -4.27
C ARG A 135 -11.20 0.67 -3.56
N TYR A 136 -10.46 1.23 -2.62
CA TYR A 136 -10.79 2.56 -2.11
C TYR A 136 -10.37 3.61 -3.12
N VAL A 137 -11.25 4.57 -3.41
CA VAL A 137 -10.94 5.71 -4.28
C VAL A 137 -10.65 6.93 -3.41
N TYR A 138 -9.50 7.56 -3.61
CA TYR A 138 -9.22 8.89 -3.09
C TYR A 138 -9.49 9.91 -4.21
N PRO A 139 -10.52 10.77 -4.10
CA PRO A 139 -10.78 11.77 -5.11
C PRO A 139 -9.68 12.83 -5.09
N GLY A 140 -9.08 13.09 -6.26
CA GLY A 140 -8.06 14.13 -6.43
C GLY A 140 -8.60 15.52 -6.09
N ARG A 141 -7.70 16.47 -5.87
CA ARG A 141 -8.03 17.88 -5.59
C ARG A 141 -7.07 18.82 -6.28
#